data_AF-A0A5D2B542-F1
#
_entry.id   AF-A0A5D2B542-F1
#
_cell.length_a   1.000
_cell.length_b   1.000
_cell.length_c   1.000
_cell.angle_alpha   90.00
_cell.angle_beta   90.00
_cell.angle_gamma   90.00
#
_symmetry.space_group_name_H-M   'P 1'
#
loop_
_entity.id
_entity.type
_entity.pdbx_description
1 polymer ?
#
loop_
_entity_poly.entity_id
_entity_poly.type
_entity_poly.pdbx_seq_one_letter_code
_entity_poly.pdbx_strand_id
1 'polypeptide(L)'
;MDENLRKAARTGKVNELYRVIQRNGNVLRRVDEVEFMETPLHIAAEEGCIEFAMEMMNLKPSFAQKLNHQGLSPLHIAVRKGHREMALRFLEIDKHLVRVRGKKGKTPLHYLCKAGNQLGLLDIFLEASPDCLQDVTIENRTALHIAIQNNRLDVLQLLIRTLKRKDYLWEVVNRKDKDGNTALHIATIHNQPKVLKLLLNCKADKHATNQVGLTALGVAQQHNNKENIAILQGCFIPVVSNFKRKLEKQIVKYLTKASLLIFQNMDDISADDRNALLVILGLLLTATYQATLSPPGGVWQGENTSRSKGSFDEWVLGKSVMDESEFLLFYIPTYLVFLVTLFLTLALLKTFPHEFRTALQVLLAFLAVSFDESISFIAPTHLTYAILNIFSGILFLLMLSMCIVCRVSKISVSIVGCWIFPSILYYLGNGISMGVAQGLLLFPILYDEFWKGTILVVCYCLFASVDVFDNGINFMYFAAFIGCWLFLSLGRLCIMRCTQFCNTHL
;
A
#
# COMPACT_ATOMS: atom_id res chain seq x y z
N MET A 1 -13.33 51.50 -23.15
CA MET A 1 -12.23 51.04 -24.02
C MET A 1 -12.66 51.20 -25.47
N ASP A 2 -11.76 51.61 -26.37
CA ASP A 2 -12.04 51.71 -27.82
C ASP A 2 -12.47 50.34 -28.37
N GLU A 3 -13.55 50.32 -29.17
CA GLU A 3 -14.11 49.06 -29.72
C GLU A 3 -13.14 48.41 -30.72
N ASN A 4 -12.33 49.19 -31.44
CA ASN A 4 -11.30 48.64 -32.32
C ASN A 4 -10.20 47.93 -31.53
N LEU A 5 -9.80 48.49 -30.38
CA LEU A 5 -8.82 47.87 -29.48
C LEU A 5 -9.38 46.58 -28.88
N ARG A 6 -10.65 46.60 -28.47
CA ARG A 6 -11.37 45.41 -28.00
C ARG A 6 -11.43 44.32 -29.07
N LYS A 7 -11.76 44.67 -30.31
CA LYS A 7 -11.81 43.75 -31.45
C LYS A 7 -10.43 43.18 -31.80
N ALA A 8 -9.39 44.01 -31.77
CA ALA A 8 -8.01 43.57 -31.98
C ALA A 8 -7.58 42.53 -30.94
N ALA A 9 -7.87 42.78 -29.66
CA ALA A 9 -7.58 41.86 -28.57
C ALA A 9 -8.35 40.54 -28.69
N ARG A 10 -9.64 40.60 -29.03
CA ARG A 10 -10.48 39.40 -29.21
C ARG A 10 -10.02 38.53 -30.39
N THR A 11 -9.52 39.15 -31.45
CA THR A 11 -9.06 38.45 -32.66
C THR A 11 -7.58 38.12 -32.63
N GLY A 12 -6.83 38.58 -31.63
CA GLY A 12 -5.39 38.36 -31.50
C GLY A 12 -4.53 39.10 -32.54
N LYS A 13 -5.07 40.07 -33.29
CA LYS A 13 -4.35 40.72 -34.40
C LYS A 13 -3.47 41.88 -33.92
N VAL A 14 -2.16 41.62 -33.78
CA VAL A 14 -1.15 42.62 -33.38
C VAL A 14 -1.10 43.81 -34.35
N ASN A 15 -1.25 43.59 -35.65
CA ASN A 15 -1.27 44.69 -36.63
C ASN A 15 -2.41 45.69 -36.39
N GLU A 16 -3.59 45.21 -35.95
CA GLU A 16 -4.72 46.10 -35.61
C GLU A 16 -4.45 46.88 -34.33
N LEU A 17 -3.76 46.30 -33.35
CA LEU A 17 -3.29 47.02 -32.17
C LEU A 17 -2.42 48.21 -32.56
N TYR A 18 -1.42 48.00 -33.41
CA TYR A 18 -0.53 49.07 -33.86
C TYR A 18 -1.27 50.13 -34.70
N ARG A 19 -2.26 49.76 -35.52
CA ARG A 19 -3.14 50.73 -36.20
C ARG A 19 -3.92 51.60 -35.23
N VAL A 20 -4.43 51.03 -34.13
CA VAL A 20 -5.12 51.79 -33.08
C VAL A 20 -4.16 52.72 -32.34
N ILE A 21 -2.94 52.26 -32.03
CA ILE A 21 -1.89 53.08 -31.40
C ILE A 21 -1.47 54.23 -32.32
N GLN A 22 -1.31 53.98 -33.62
CA GLN A 22 -0.95 55.03 -34.59
C GLN A 22 -2.03 56.11 -34.70
N ARG A 23 -3.32 55.71 -34.66
CA ARG A 23 -4.45 56.66 -34.61
C ARG A 23 -4.50 57.44 -33.29
N ASN A 24 -4.08 56.81 -32.19
CA ASN A 24 -4.08 57.44 -30.87
C ASN A 24 -2.99 56.87 -29.94
N GLY A 25 -1.84 57.54 -29.88
CA GLY A 25 -0.71 57.08 -29.06
C GLY A 25 -0.99 57.00 -27.55
N ASN A 26 -2.02 57.70 -27.06
CA ASN A 26 -2.41 57.69 -25.65
C ASN A 26 -3.48 56.63 -25.31
N VAL A 27 -3.87 55.76 -26.26
CA VAL A 27 -4.97 54.81 -26.06
C VAL A 27 -4.75 53.87 -24.87
N LEU A 28 -3.53 53.33 -24.70
CA LEU A 28 -3.21 52.41 -23.61
C LEU A 28 -3.10 53.13 -22.27
N ARG A 29 -2.62 54.38 -22.25
CA ARG A 29 -2.51 55.19 -21.03
C ARG A 29 -3.87 55.45 -20.39
N ARG A 30 -4.89 55.81 -21.19
CA ARG A 30 -6.26 56.04 -20.68
C ARG A 30 -6.89 54.76 -20.10
N VAL A 31 -6.61 53.61 -20.71
CA VAL A 31 -6.99 52.31 -20.16
C VAL A 31 -6.23 52.05 -18.85
N ASP A 32 -4.99 52.52 -18.75
CA ASP A 32 -4.20 52.35 -17.54
C ASP A 32 -4.53 53.33 -16.39
N GLU A 33 -5.24 54.41 -16.67
CA GLU A 33 -5.65 55.36 -15.62
C GLU A 33 -6.88 54.86 -14.83
N VAL A 34 -7.69 53.98 -15.42
CA VAL A 34 -8.87 53.40 -14.75
C VAL A 34 -8.44 52.20 -13.90
N GLU A 35 -8.76 52.24 -12.61
CA GLU A 35 -8.34 51.24 -11.62
C GLU A 35 -8.95 49.86 -11.87
N PHE A 36 -10.29 49.80 -12.00
CA PHE A 36 -11.02 48.58 -12.34
C PHE A 36 -11.60 48.69 -13.73
N MET A 37 -10.97 48.00 -14.69
CA MET A 37 -11.52 47.89 -16.04
C MET A 37 -11.06 46.63 -16.75
N GLU A 38 -11.87 46.19 -17.70
CA GLU A 38 -11.46 45.15 -18.64
C GLU A 38 -10.44 45.72 -19.63
N THR A 39 -9.16 45.37 -19.44
CA THR A 39 -8.07 45.75 -20.34
C THR A 39 -7.99 44.82 -21.56
N PRO A 40 -7.30 45.21 -22.65
CA PRO A 40 -7.08 44.34 -23.80
C PRO A 40 -6.41 43.01 -23.43
N LEU A 41 -5.54 43.02 -22.41
CA LEU A 41 -4.86 41.82 -21.93
C LEU A 41 -5.82 40.83 -21.26
N HIS A 42 -6.88 41.30 -20.58
CA HIS A 42 -7.91 40.41 -20.04
C HIS A 42 -8.65 39.69 -21.16
N ILE A 43 -8.99 40.40 -22.24
CA ILE A 43 -9.70 39.85 -23.40
C ILE A 43 -8.81 38.84 -24.12
N ALA A 44 -7.55 39.19 -24.38
CA ALA A 44 -6.60 38.26 -24.99
C ALA A 44 -6.38 37.01 -24.13
N ALA A 45 -6.34 37.16 -22.79
CA ALA A 45 -6.26 36.03 -21.87
C ALA A 45 -7.55 35.20 -21.81
N GLU A 46 -8.72 35.78 -22.10
CA GLU A 46 -9.99 35.06 -22.19
C GLU A 46 -10.09 34.22 -23.47
N GLU A 47 -9.67 34.80 -24.59
CA GLU A 47 -9.71 34.16 -25.92
C GLU A 47 -8.50 33.25 -26.20
N GLY A 48 -7.43 33.35 -25.39
CA GLY A 48 -6.20 32.56 -25.59
C GLY A 48 -5.27 33.11 -26.67
N CYS A 49 -5.34 34.40 -27.01
CA CYS A 49 -4.52 35.04 -28.04
C CYS A 49 -3.09 35.37 -27.54
N ILE A 50 -2.20 34.37 -27.53
CA ILE A 50 -0.87 34.46 -26.88
C ILE A 50 0.00 35.57 -27.46
N GLU A 51 0.18 35.64 -28.78
CA GLU A 51 1.06 36.64 -29.41
C GLU A 51 0.62 38.07 -29.07
N PHE A 52 -0.69 38.34 -29.16
CA PHE A 52 -1.27 39.62 -28.77
C PHE A 52 -1.04 39.91 -27.28
N ALA A 53 -1.22 38.92 -26.42
CA ALA A 53 -1.04 39.08 -24.99
C ALA A 53 0.42 39.40 -24.62
N MET A 54 1.39 38.73 -25.27
CA MET A 54 2.81 39.01 -25.08
C MET A 54 3.18 40.40 -25.54
N GLU A 55 2.70 40.80 -26.72
CA GLU A 55 2.94 42.13 -27.25
C GLU A 55 2.34 43.21 -26.34
N MET A 56 1.13 42.97 -25.82
CA MET A 56 0.47 43.87 -24.88
C MET A 56 1.24 43.99 -23.56
N MET A 57 1.81 42.89 -23.03
CA MET A 57 2.65 42.93 -21.84
C MET A 57 3.96 43.68 -22.07
N ASN A 58 4.55 43.58 -23.27
CA ASN A 58 5.74 44.36 -23.63
C ASN A 58 5.43 45.87 -23.71
N LEU A 59 4.31 46.24 -24.33
CA LEU A 59 3.90 47.63 -24.47
C LEU A 59 3.40 48.25 -23.15
N LYS A 60 2.69 47.47 -22.34
CA LYS A 60 2.10 47.94 -21.08
C LYS A 60 2.06 46.86 -19.99
N PRO A 61 3.19 46.62 -19.30
CA PRO A 61 3.31 45.58 -18.26
C PRO A 61 2.28 45.72 -17.12
N SER A 62 1.87 46.94 -16.77
CA SER A 62 0.90 47.21 -15.69
C SER A 62 -0.44 46.49 -15.88
N PHE A 63 -0.82 46.17 -17.13
CA PHE A 63 -2.05 45.44 -17.40
C PHE A 63 -2.06 44.00 -16.87
N ALA A 64 -0.89 43.40 -16.63
CA ALA A 64 -0.78 42.02 -16.15
C ALA A 64 -1.26 41.84 -14.70
N GLN A 65 -1.15 42.90 -13.89
CA GLN A 65 -1.58 42.88 -12.48
C GLN A 65 -2.97 43.49 -12.26
N LYS A 66 -3.48 44.27 -13.24
CA LYS A 66 -4.79 44.90 -13.13
C LYS A 66 -5.93 43.92 -12.98
N LEU A 67 -6.97 44.36 -12.29
CA LEU A 67 -8.20 43.59 -12.08
C LEU A 67 -9.32 44.19 -12.95
N ASN A 68 -10.06 43.33 -13.64
CA ASN A 68 -11.29 43.73 -14.32
C ASN A 68 -12.47 43.92 -13.33
N HIS A 69 -13.66 44.25 -13.83
CA HIS A 69 -14.87 44.40 -13.00
C HIS A 69 -15.29 43.11 -12.27
N GLN A 70 -14.82 41.93 -12.71
CA GLN A 70 -15.03 40.67 -11.99
C GLN A 70 -14.02 40.47 -10.85
N GLY A 71 -13.06 41.40 -10.70
CA GLY A 71 -11.94 41.33 -9.76
C GLY A 71 -10.92 40.27 -10.16
N LEU A 72 -10.71 40.03 -11.45
CA LEU A 72 -9.78 39.02 -11.96
C LEU A 72 -8.66 39.69 -12.74
N SER A 73 -7.43 39.24 -12.55
CA SER A 73 -6.31 39.60 -13.43
C SER A 73 -6.29 38.71 -14.69
N PRO A 74 -5.52 39.07 -15.73
CA PRO A 74 -5.36 38.23 -16.92
C PRO A 74 -4.94 36.79 -16.60
N LEU A 75 -4.02 36.59 -15.64
CA LEU A 75 -3.62 35.24 -15.23
C LEU A 75 -4.76 34.45 -14.58
N HIS A 76 -5.62 35.11 -13.78
CA HIS A 76 -6.82 34.45 -13.24
C HIS A 76 -7.74 33.95 -14.36
N ILE A 77 -7.92 34.77 -15.41
CA ILE A 77 -8.76 34.43 -16.56
C ILE A 77 -8.15 33.26 -17.32
N ALA A 78 -6.85 33.29 -17.63
CA ALA A 78 -6.17 32.22 -18.33
C ALA A 78 -6.31 30.87 -17.60
N VAL A 79 -6.08 30.85 -16.28
CA VAL A 79 -6.27 29.66 -15.44
C VAL A 79 -7.72 29.19 -15.45
N ARG A 80 -8.68 30.11 -15.29
CA ARG A 80 -10.11 29.78 -15.26
C ARG A 80 -10.60 29.22 -16.60
N LYS A 81 -10.04 29.68 -17.72
CA LYS A 81 -10.44 29.31 -19.08
C LYS A 81 -9.73 28.08 -19.62
N GLY A 82 -8.69 27.58 -18.92
CA GLY A 82 -7.96 26.40 -19.37
C GLY A 82 -6.77 26.70 -20.27
N HIS A 83 -6.39 27.97 -20.44
CA HIS A 83 -5.32 28.38 -21.36
C HIS A 83 -3.95 28.18 -20.72
N ARG A 84 -3.49 26.93 -20.68
CA ARG A 84 -2.21 26.53 -20.07
C ARG A 84 -1.04 27.34 -20.61
N GLU A 85 -0.87 27.37 -21.92
CA GLU A 85 0.29 28.01 -22.56
C GLU A 85 0.30 29.52 -22.31
N MET A 86 -0.87 30.17 -22.34
CA MET A 86 -0.99 31.58 -21.95
C MET A 86 -0.52 31.82 -20.51
N ALA A 87 -0.94 30.96 -19.57
CA ALA A 87 -0.53 31.08 -18.17
C ALA A 87 0.98 30.87 -18.00
N LEU A 88 1.58 29.91 -18.73
CA LEU A 88 3.03 29.71 -18.75
C LEU A 88 3.76 30.97 -19.20
N ARG A 89 3.38 31.51 -20.35
CA ARG A 89 4.00 32.70 -20.93
C ARG A 89 3.87 33.94 -20.03
N PHE A 90 2.75 34.10 -19.32
CA PHE A 90 2.62 35.14 -18.29
C PHE A 90 3.62 34.97 -17.14
N LEU A 91 3.83 33.74 -16.68
CA LEU A 91 4.74 33.45 -15.56
C LEU A 91 6.22 33.49 -15.94
N GLU A 92 6.54 33.27 -17.21
CA GLU A 92 7.89 33.49 -17.74
C GLU A 92 8.29 34.97 -17.72
N ILE A 93 7.33 35.87 -17.98
CA ILE A 93 7.56 37.31 -17.94
C ILE A 93 7.58 37.82 -16.50
N ASP A 94 6.56 37.46 -15.69
CA ASP A 94 6.46 37.89 -14.30
C ASP A 94 5.91 36.77 -13.40
N LYS A 95 6.82 36.19 -12.62
CA LYS A 95 6.49 35.12 -11.64
C LYS A 95 5.61 35.62 -10.49
N HIS A 96 5.63 36.92 -10.17
CA HIS A 96 4.84 37.47 -9.06
C HIS A 96 3.34 37.48 -9.36
N LEU A 97 2.94 37.30 -10.63
CA LEU A 97 1.54 37.21 -11.03
C LEU A 97 0.79 36.07 -10.32
N VAL A 98 1.47 34.98 -9.90
CA VAL A 98 0.83 33.88 -9.14
C VAL A 98 0.26 34.31 -7.78
N ARG A 99 0.70 35.45 -7.24
CA ARG A 99 0.28 35.98 -5.94
C ARG A 99 -0.69 37.17 -6.04
N VAL A 100 -1.05 37.61 -7.25
CA VAL A 100 -2.02 38.71 -7.44
C VAL A 100 -3.34 38.32 -6.79
N ARG A 101 -3.84 39.18 -5.90
CA ARG A 101 -5.09 38.95 -5.17
C ARG A 101 -6.26 39.55 -5.92
N GLY A 102 -7.12 38.69 -6.46
CA GLY A 102 -8.37 39.08 -7.09
C GLY A 102 -9.53 39.20 -6.09
N LYS A 103 -10.76 39.06 -6.61
CA LYS A 103 -12.01 39.12 -5.85
C LYS A 103 -11.97 38.16 -4.65
N LYS A 104 -12.37 38.65 -3.48
CA LYS A 104 -12.30 37.93 -2.19
C LYS A 104 -10.88 37.52 -1.79
N GLY A 105 -9.85 38.21 -2.27
CA GLY A 105 -8.45 37.92 -1.96
C GLY A 105 -7.96 36.59 -2.57
N LYS A 106 -8.69 36.02 -3.54
CA LYS A 106 -8.31 34.78 -4.19
C LYS A 106 -7.16 35.04 -5.16
N THR A 107 -6.11 34.24 -5.05
CA THR A 107 -4.99 34.22 -6.01
C THR A 107 -5.26 33.26 -7.17
N PRO A 108 -4.50 33.31 -8.28
CA PRO A 108 -4.60 32.33 -9.35
C PRO A 108 -4.52 30.87 -8.88
N LEU A 109 -3.67 30.57 -7.87
CA LEU A 109 -3.59 29.23 -7.29
C LEU A 109 -4.93 28.77 -6.68
N HIS A 110 -5.68 29.66 -6.01
CA HIS A 110 -7.00 29.31 -5.48
C HIS A 110 -7.99 28.96 -6.59
N TYR A 111 -7.93 29.64 -7.74
CA TYR A 111 -8.76 29.28 -8.90
C TYR A 111 -8.31 27.96 -9.53
N LEU A 112 -7.00 27.71 -9.62
CA LEU A 112 -6.46 26.43 -10.05
C LEU A 112 -6.95 25.29 -9.16
N CYS A 113 -6.87 25.44 -7.84
CA CYS A 113 -7.34 24.41 -6.89
C CYS A 113 -8.85 24.20 -6.93
N LYS A 114 -9.62 25.21 -7.37
CA LYS A 114 -11.06 25.07 -7.61
C LYS A 114 -11.34 24.30 -8.91
N ALA A 115 -10.64 24.65 -9.99
CA ALA A 115 -10.85 24.07 -11.32
C ALA A 115 -10.20 22.69 -11.51
N GLY A 116 -9.12 22.38 -10.77
CA GLY A 116 -8.31 21.18 -10.91
C GLY A 116 -6.93 21.38 -11.53
N ASN A 117 -6.10 20.34 -11.48
CA ASN A 117 -4.77 20.34 -12.13
C ASN A 117 -4.76 19.61 -13.48
N GLN A 118 -5.83 19.70 -14.27
CA GLN A 118 -5.89 19.07 -15.60
C GLN A 118 -4.83 19.63 -16.56
N LEU A 119 -4.40 20.87 -16.33
CA LEU A 119 -3.43 21.57 -17.17
C LEU A 119 -1.98 21.34 -16.71
N GLY A 120 -1.74 20.67 -15.58
CA GLY A 120 -0.40 20.51 -15.01
C GLY A 120 0.25 21.82 -14.53
N LEU A 121 -0.52 22.90 -14.32
CA LEU A 121 0.00 24.21 -13.91
C LEU A 121 0.45 24.27 -12.45
N LEU A 122 0.05 23.30 -11.61
CA LEU A 122 0.33 23.37 -10.18
C LEU A 122 1.84 23.35 -9.89
N ASP A 123 2.61 22.48 -10.54
CA ASP A 123 4.05 22.40 -10.32
C ASP A 123 4.74 23.72 -10.72
N ILE A 124 4.36 24.31 -11.85
CA ILE A 124 4.88 25.60 -12.31
C ILE A 124 4.55 26.73 -11.32
N PHE A 125 3.34 26.77 -10.76
CA PHE A 125 2.96 27.80 -9.78
C PHE A 125 3.81 27.70 -8.50
N LEU A 126 4.09 26.46 -8.08
CA LEU A 126 4.91 26.17 -6.91
C LEU A 126 6.39 26.44 -7.16
N GLU A 127 6.89 26.24 -8.38
CA GLU A 127 8.22 26.63 -8.81
C GLU A 127 8.36 28.15 -8.93
N ALA A 128 7.34 28.84 -9.43
CA ALA A 128 7.33 30.30 -9.57
C ALA A 128 7.37 31.00 -8.20
N SER A 129 6.58 30.52 -7.23
CA SER A 129 6.61 31.04 -5.86
C SER A 129 6.09 30.01 -4.86
N PRO A 130 6.95 29.27 -4.13
CA PRO A 130 6.51 28.30 -3.13
C PRO A 130 5.60 28.88 -2.05
N ASP A 131 5.77 30.16 -1.73
CA ASP A 131 5.02 30.86 -0.69
C ASP A 131 3.54 31.11 -1.06
N CYS A 132 3.15 30.88 -2.32
CA CYS A 132 1.75 31.00 -2.74
C CYS A 132 0.83 29.98 -2.02
N LEU A 133 1.41 28.93 -1.43
CA LEU A 133 0.70 27.96 -0.58
C LEU A 133 0.20 28.55 0.75
N GLN A 134 0.85 29.60 1.24
CA GLN A 134 0.46 30.30 2.46
C GLN A 134 -0.55 31.41 2.20
N ASP A 135 -0.76 31.79 0.94
CA ASP A 135 -1.72 32.84 0.60
C ASP A 135 -3.14 32.41 1.02
N VAL A 136 -3.85 33.37 1.60
CA VAL A 136 -5.20 33.18 2.11
C VAL A 136 -6.18 34.16 1.47
N THR A 137 -7.40 33.68 1.27
CA THR A 137 -8.55 34.52 0.90
C THR A 137 -8.99 35.41 2.07
N ILE A 138 -9.94 36.33 1.82
CA ILE A 138 -10.56 37.15 2.90
C ILE A 138 -11.25 36.31 3.98
N GLU A 139 -11.59 35.05 3.65
CA GLU A 139 -12.22 34.11 4.58
C GLU A 139 -11.17 33.23 5.29
N ASN A 140 -9.90 33.63 5.26
CA ASN A 140 -8.73 32.91 5.77
C ASN A 140 -8.55 31.49 5.20
N ARG A 141 -9.14 31.22 4.04
CA ARG A 141 -9.03 29.92 3.35
C ARG A 141 -7.77 29.85 2.50
N THR A 142 -6.96 28.81 2.71
CA THR A 142 -5.80 28.46 1.88
C THR A 142 -6.20 27.69 0.62
N ALA A 143 -5.26 27.49 -0.31
CA ALA A 143 -5.41 26.59 -1.45
C ALA A 143 -5.84 25.16 -1.05
N LEU A 144 -5.36 24.66 0.10
CA LEU A 144 -5.73 23.36 0.66
C LEU A 144 -7.24 23.28 0.96
N HIS A 145 -7.79 24.30 1.63
CA HIS A 145 -9.22 24.38 1.94
C HIS A 145 -10.07 24.40 0.67
N ILE A 146 -9.65 25.16 -0.34
CA ILE A 146 -10.37 25.25 -1.62
C ILE A 146 -10.36 23.91 -2.37
N ALA A 147 -9.23 23.21 -2.41
CA ALA A 147 -9.15 21.89 -3.05
C ALA A 147 -10.09 20.87 -2.40
N ILE A 148 -10.16 20.84 -1.07
CA ILE A 148 -11.04 19.94 -0.30
C ILE A 148 -12.51 20.28 -0.56
N GLN A 149 -12.88 21.56 -0.48
CA GLN A 149 -14.26 22.00 -0.71
C GLN A 149 -14.77 21.62 -2.11
N ASN A 150 -13.88 21.58 -3.11
CA ASN A 150 -14.23 21.22 -4.49
C ASN A 150 -13.91 19.75 -4.84
N ASN A 151 -13.65 18.91 -3.83
CA ASN A 151 -13.35 17.48 -3.97
C ASN A 151 -12.21 17.17 -4.97
N ARG A 152 -11.18 18.01 -4.99
CA ARG A 152 -10.03 17.89 -5.90
C ARG A 152 -8.93 17.06 -5.26
N LEU A 153 -9.14 15.74 -5.18
CA LEU A 153 -8.18 14.80 -4.58
C LEU A 153 -6.85 14.78 -5.34
N ASP A 154 -6.89 14.91 -6.67
CA ASP A 154 -5.74 15.02 -7.57
C ASP A 154 -4.82 16.18 -7.17
N VAL A 155 -5.40 17.37 -7.02
CA VAL A 155 -4.70 18.59 -6.61
C VAL A 155 -4.23 18.48 -5.17
N LEU A 156 -5.08 17.97 -4.28
CA LEU A 156 -4.78 17.83 -2.86
C LEU A 156 -3.55 16.95 -2.62
N GLN A 157 -3.44 15.82 -3.31
CA GLN A 157 -2.28 14.93 -3.17
C GLN A 157 -0.98 15.62 -3.56
N LEU A 158 -1.00 16.42 -4.63
CA LEU A 158 0.17 17.17 -5.08
C LEU A 158 0.52 18.31 -4.10
N LEU A 159 -0.48 19.09 -3.65
CA LEU A 159 -0.30 20.11 -2.62
C LEU A 159 0.32 19.53 -1.35
N ILE A 160 -0.23 18.43 -0.83
CA ILE A 160 0.29 17.75 0.36
C ILE A 160 1.72 17.24 0.14
N ARG A 161 2.01 16.65 -1.03
CA ARG A 161 3.35 16.16 -1.36
C ARG A 161 4.38 17.29 -1.32
N THR A 162 4.02 18.47 -1.82
CA THR A 162 4.91 19.64 -1.79
C THR A 162 4.99 20.24 -0.38
N LEU A 163 3.87 20.37 0.33
CA LEU A 163 3.83 20.88 1.70
C LEU A 163 4.65 20.03 2.68
N LYS A 164 4.71 18.70 2.50
CA LYS A 164 5.53 17.80 3.34
C LYS A 164 7.03 18.11 3.34
N ARG A 165 7.50 18.87 2.34
CA ARG A 165 8.89 19.32 2.22
C ARG A 165 9.12 20.71 2.81
N LYS A 166 8.10 21.31 3.44
CA LYS A 166 8.12 22.68 3.96
C LYS A 166 7.89 22.68 5.47
N ASP A 167 8.60 23.55 6.16
CA ASP A 167 8.56 23.64 7.63
C ASP A 167 7.20 24.14 8.16
N TYR A 168 6.46 24.87 7.32
CA TYR A 168 5.13 25.41 7.62
C TYR A 168 3.97 24.45 7.29
N LEU A 169 4.23 23.15 7.04
CA LEU A 169 3.18 22.14 6.80
C LEU A 169 2.09 22.18 7.88
N TRP A 170 2.51 22.18 9.14
CA TRP A 170 1.61 22.17 10.29
C TRP A 170 0.70 23.40 10.31
N GLU A 171 1.25 24.58 10.03
CA GLU A 171 0.51 25.84 10.00
C GLU A 171 -0.54 25.83 8.88
N VAL A 172 -0.19 25.38 7.67
CA VAL A 172 -1.13 25.37 6.53
C VAL A 172 -2.25 24.34 6.71
N VAL A 173 -1.93 23.16 7.23
CA VAL A 173 -2.91 22.07 7.45
C VAL A 173 -3.89 22.41 8.57
N ASN A 174 -3.43 23.08 9.63
CA ASN A 174 -4.23 23.41 10.81
C ASN A 174 -4.72 24.86 10.82
N ARG A 175 -4.46 25.63 9.76
CA ARG A 175 -5.05 26.97 9.62
C ARG A 175 -6.56 26.85 9.67
N LYS A 176 -7.18 27.74 10.43
CA LYS A 176 -8.63 27.84 10.55
C LYS A 176 -9.14 28.88 9.55
N ASP A 177 -10.24 28.57 8.86
CA ASP A 177 -10.96 29.57 8.08
C ASP A 177 -11.72 30.56 9.00
N LYS A 178 -12.47 31.49 8.39
CA LYS A 178 -13.27 32.49 9.12
C LYS A 178 -14.27 31.91 10.12
N ASP A 179 -14.72 30.66 9.91
CA ASP A 179 -15.71 29.97 10.74
C ASP A 179 -15.01 29.05 11.77
N GLY A 180 -13.68 29.17 11.88
CA GLY A 180 -12.84 28.34 12.74
C GLY A 180 -12.56 26.94 12.19
N ASN A 181 -13.05 26.59 11.00
CA ASN A 181 -12.90 25.25 10.44
C ASN A 181 -11.48 25.05 9.89
N THR A 182 -10.81 23.98 10.34
CA THR A 182 -9.57 23.50 9.71
C THR A 182 -9.88 22.68 8.46
N ALA A 183 -8.86 22.37 7.66
CA ALA A 183 -8.98 21.44 6.53
C ALA A 183 -9.64 20.10 6.91
N LEU A 184 -9.40 19.61 8.13
CA LEU A 184 -10.01 18.39 8.66
C LEU A 184 -11.52 18.53 8.87
N HIS A 185 -11.97 19.68 9.39
CA HIS A 185 -13.40 19.98 9.53
C HIS A 185 -14.08 20.02 8.16
N ILE A 186 -13.50 20.74 7.19
CA ILE A 186 -14.07 20.84 5.84
C ILE A 186 -14.17 19.45 5.19
N ALA A 187 -13.13 18.62 5.30
CA ALA A 187 -13.16 17.25 4.78
C ALA A 187 -14.28 16.40 5.42
N THR A 188 -14.53 16.58 6.73
CA THR A 188 -15.64 15.91 7.42
C THR A 188 -17.00 16.43 6.95
N ILE A 189 -17.18 17.75 6.83
CA ILE A 189 -18.45 18.38 6.39
C ILE A 189 -18.84 17.86 5.00
N HIS A 190 -17.86 17.73 4.10
CA HIS A 190 -18.07 17.23 2.74
C HIS A 190 -18.05 15.69 2.63
N ASN A 191 -18.00 14.97 3.75
CA ASN A 191 -17.95 13.51 3.81
C ASN A 191 -16.84 12.88 2.94
N GLN A 192 -15.59 13.30 3.12
CA GLN A 192 -14.45 12.86 2.31
C GLN A 192 -13.45 11.99 3.13
N PRO A 193 -13.73 10.69 3.33
CA PRO A 193 -12.92 9.81 4.19
C PRO A 193 -11.48 9.62 3.68
N LYS A 194 -11.28 9.60 2.35
CA LYS A 194 -9.95 9.52 1.74
C LYS A 194 -9.10 10.76 2.07
N VAL A 195 -9.70 11.94 1.98
CA VAL A 195 -9.05 13.21 2.34
C VAL A 195 -8.75 13.26 3.83
N LEU A 196 -9.69 12.80 4.67
CA LEU A 196 -9.52 12.72 6.11
C LEU A 196 -8.29 11.89 6.50
N LYS A 197 -8.16 10.68 5.93
CA LYS A 197 -6.97 9.81 6.10
C LYS A 197 -5.68 10.51 5.65
N LEU A 198 -5.71 11.21 4.53
CA LEU A 198 -4.55 11.96 4.03
C LEU A 198 -4.14 13.09 4.96
N LEU A 199 -5.09 13.87 5.48
CA LEU A 199 -4.83 14.98 6.40
C LEU A 199 -4.29 14.48 7.75
N LEU A 200 -4.85 13.41 8.31
CA LEU A 200 -4.35 12.79 9.55
C LEU A 200 -2.91 12.28 9.38
N ASN A 201 -2.57 11.70 8.23
CA ASN A 201 -1.19 11.32 7.88
C ASN A 201 -0.24 12.52 7.75
N CYS A 202 -0.77 13.74 7.67
CA CYS A 202 -0.01 14.99 7.62
C CYS A 202 0.00 15.73 8.95
N LYS A 203 -0.28 15.02 10.05
CA LYS A 203 -0.40 15.60 11.40
C LYS A 203 -1.46 16.70 11.46
N ALA A 204 -2.62 16.51 10.83
CA ALA A 204 -3.76 17.38 11.12
C ALA A 204 -4.21 17.21 12.58
N ASP A 205 -4.47 18.31 13.27
CA ASP A 205 -4.96 18.32 14.64
C ASP A 205 -6.43 17.88 14.67
N LYS A 206 -6.67 16.68 15.19
CA LYS A 206 -8.01 16.12 15.38
C LYS A 206 -8.78 16.74 16.54
N HIS A 207 -8.10 17.46 17.44
CA HIS A 207 -8.67 18.09 18.62
C HIS A 207 -8.96 19.58 18.42
N ALA A 208 -8.50 20.17 17.32
CA ALA A 208 -8.85 21.53 16.95
C ALA A 208 -10.38 21.68 16.90
N THR A 209 -10.88 22.75 17.49
CA THR A 209 -12.30 23.12 17.47
C THR A 209 -12.58 24.25 16.51
N ASN A 210 -13.74 24.22 15.85
CA ASN A 210 -14.26 25.34 15.07
C ASN A 210 -14.88 26.43 15.97
N GLN A 211 -15.43 27.49 15.38
CA GLN A 211 -16.01 28.60 16.14
C GLN A 211 -17.24 28.18 16.99
N VAL A 212 -17.91 27.08 16.62
CA VAL A 212 -19.03 26.49 17.37
C VAL A 212 -18.54 25.60 18.53
N GLY A 213 -17.22 25.39 18.66
CA GLY A 213 -16.64 24.54 19.70
C GLY A 213 -16.63 23.04 19.35
N LEU A 214 -16.96 22.68 18.10
CA LEU A 214 -16.96 21.28 17.65
C LEU A 214 -15.61 20.90 17.08
N THR A 215 -15.13 19.70 17.43
CA THR A 215 -14.01 19.05 16.73
C THR A 215 -14.48 18.43 15.42
N ALA A 216 -13.53 18.01 14.57
CA ALA A 216 -13.87 17.25 13.37
C ALA A 216 -14.68 15.97 13.69
N LEU A 217 -14.49 15.34 14.85
CA LEU A 217 -15.30 14.20 15.30
C LEU A 217 -16.72 14.64 15.65
N GLY A 218 -16.88 15.75 16.37
CA GLY A 218 -18.19 16.31 16.70
C GLY A 218 -19.00 16.65 15.44
N VAL A 219 -18.36 17.24 14.44
CA VAL A 219 -18.99 17.47 13.13
C VAL A 219 -19.37 16.15 12.44
N ALA A 220 -18.51 15.13 12.49
CA ALA A 220 -18.83 13.82 11.89
C ALA A 220 -20.05 13.16 12.56
N GLN A 221 -20.17 13.31 13.89
CA GLN A 221 -21.30 12.82 14.67
C GLN A 221 -22.59 13.57 14.34
N GLN A 222 -22.56 14.90 14.25
CA GLN A 222 -23.73 15.69 13.86
C GLN A 222 -24.27 15.32 12.48
N HIS A 223 -23.38 15.04 11.52
CA HIS A 223 -23.73 14.64 10.17
C HIS A 223 -23.97 13.12 10.02
N ASN A 224 -23.86 12.32 11.09
CA ASN A 224 -23.99 10.86 11.10
C ASN A 224 -23.08 10.14 10.07
N ASN A 225 -21.87 10.66 9.85
CA ASN A 225 -20.91 10.12 8.89
C ASN A 225 -20.10 8.97 9.50
N LYS A 226 -20.67 7.76 9.52
CA LYS A 226 -20.09 6.56 10.16
C LYS A 226 -18.62 6.29 9.81
N GLU A 227 -18.24 6.41 8.53
CA GLU A 227 -16.85 6.17 8.11
C GLU A 227 -15.89 7.22 8.68
N ASN A 228 -16.26 8.50 8.64
CA ASN A 228 -15.44 9.58 9.21
C ASN A 228 -15.32 9.46 10.73
N ILE A 229 -16.39 9.06 11.42
CA ILE A 229 -16.38 8.77 12.86
C ILE A 229 -15.35 7.67 13.16
N ALA A 230 -15.38 6.55 12.44
CA ALA A 230 -14.45 5.45 12.64
C ALA A 230 -12.98 5.85 12.39
N ILE A 231 -12.74 6.67 11.36
CA ILE A 231 -11.39 7.19 11.05
C ILE A 231 -10.88 8.11 12.16
N LEU A 232 -11.73 9.01 12.67
CA LEU A 232 -11.34 10.00 13.69
C LEU A 232 -11.23 9.41 15.10
N GLN A 233 -11.99 8.36 15.43
CA GLN A 233 -11.94 7.66 16.70
C GLN A 233 -10.71 6.77 16.89
N GLY A 234 -9.97 6.46 15.82
CA GLY A 234 -8.64 5.87 15.96
C GLY A 234 -8.51 4.37 15.67
N CYS A 235 -9.34 3.79 14.81
CA CYS A 235 -8.99 2.50 14.17
C CYS A 235 -7.89 2.64 13.08
N PHE A 236 -7.13 3.74 13.07
CA PHE A 236 -6.07 4.00 12.09
C PHE A 236 -4.74 4.26 12.83
N ILE A 237 -3.80 3.32 12.76
CA ILE A 237 -2.46 3.44 13.38
C ILE A 237 -1.43 3.83 12.29
N PRO A 238 -1.16 5.13 12.06
CA PRO A 238 -0.23 5.57 11.02
C PRO A 238 1.23 5.17 11.27
N VAL A 239 1.64 4.94 12.52
CA VAL A 239 3.02 4.55 12.90
C VAL A 239 3.42 3.21 12.27
N VAL A 240 2.48 2.25 12.19
CA VAL A 240 2.73 0.93 11.60
C VAL A 240 3.01 1.05 10.10
N SER A 241 2.39 1.98 9.38
CA SER A 241 2.56 2.10 7.92
C SER A 241 3.94 2.61 7.48
N ASN A 242 4.51 3.57 8.22
CA ASN A 242 5.82 4.15 7.89
C ASN A 242 6.97 3.27 8.36
N PHE A 243 6.82 2.61 9.52
CA PHE A 243 7.79 1.62 9.99
C PHE A 243 7.80 0.39 9.08
N LYS A 244 6.62 -0.14 8.74
CA LYS A 244 6.44 -1.25 7.79
C LYS A 244 7.13 -0.95 6.45
N ARG A 245 6.90 0.22 5.86
CA ARG A 245 7.52 0.58 4.57
C ARG A 245 9.05 0.73 4.62
N LYS A 246 9.62 1.22 5.72
CA LYS A 246 11.08 1.40 5.86
C LYS A 246 11.77 0.06 6.13
N LEU A 247 11.15 -0.76 6.99
CA LEU A 247 11.61 -2.11 7.31
C LEU A 247 11.48 -3.04 6.08
N GLU A 248 10.36 -2.99 5.35
CA GLU A 248 10.15 -3.71 4.09
C GLU A 248 11.27 -3.40 3.07
N LYS A 249 11.63 -2.12 2.89
CA LYS A 249 12.70 -1.74 1.96
C LYS A 249 14.07 -2.29 2.36
N GLN A 250 14.38 -2.32 3.65
CA GLN A 250 15.64 -2.88 4.13
C GLN A 250 15.64 -4.41 4.00
N ILE A 251 14.59 -5.07 4.45
CA ILE A 251 14.44 -6.54 4.37
C ILE A 251 14.50 -7.00 2.91
N VAL A 252 13.78 -6.36 2.00
CA VAL A 252 13.82 -6.67 0.57
C VAL A 252 15.24 -6.50 0.02
N LYS A 253 15.97 -5.44 0.37
CA LYS A 253 17.35 -5.23 -0.09
C LYS A 253 18.29 -6.37 0.34
N TYR A 254 18.19 -6.82 1.58
CA TYR A 254 19.03 -7.92 2.09
C TYR A 254 18.62 -9.27 1.49
N LEU A 255 17.31 -9.55 1.40
CA LEU A 255 16.79 -10.75 0.75
C LEU A 255 17.20 -10.81 -0.72
N THR A 256 17.08 -9.72 -1.49
CA THR A 256 17.51 -9.68 -2.90
C THR A 256 19.01 -9.91 -3.04
N LYS A 257 19.84 -9.40 -2.12
CA LYS A 257 21.30 -9.62 -2.18
C LYS A 257 21.67 -11.06 -1.85
N ALA A 258 21.04 -11.66 -0.84
CA ALA A 258 21.28 -13.04 -0.46
C ALA A 258 20.71 -14.02 -1.53
N SER A 259 19.56 -13.70 -2.12
CA SER A 259 18.93 -14.51 -3.15
C SER A 259 19.73 -14.47 -4.46
N LEU A 260 20.29 -13.31 -4.81
CA LEU A 260 21.24 -13.19 -5.92
C LEU A 260 22.43 -14.13 -5.69
N LEU A 261 23.06 -14.11 -4.50
CA LEU A 261 24.24 -14.90 -4.19
C LEU A 261 24.03 -16.43 -4.29
N ILE A 262 22.82 -16.91 -4.00
CA ILE A 262 22.48 -18.34 -4.00
C ILE A 262 22.04 -18.83 -5.40
N PHE A 263 21.34 -17.99 -6.17
CA PHE A 263 20.66 -18.42 -7.40
C PHE A 263 21.18 -17.78 -8.70
N GLN A 264 22.20 -16.89 -8.66
CA GLN A 264 22.64 -16.05 -9.80
C GLN A 264 22.95 -16.83 -11.09
N ASN A 265 23.44 -18.06 -10.97
CA ASN A 265 23.97 -18.84 -12.09
C ASN A 265 23.20 -20.15 -12.32
N MET A 266 22.07 -20.36 -11.61
CA MET A 266 21.31 -21.60 -11.70
C MET A 266 20.58 -21.77 -13.04
N ASP A 267 20.29 -20.65 -13.72
CA ASP A 267 19.65 -20.66 -15.04
C ASP A 267 20.66 -20.96 -16.18
N ASP A 268 21.97 -20.83 -15.94
CA ASP A 268 23.05 -21.03 -16.93
C ASP A 268 23.74 -22.42 -16.81
N ILE A 269 23.24 -23.30 -15.95
CA ILE A 269 23.80 -24.64 -15.73
C ILE A 269 23.53 -25.53 -16.95
N SER A 270 24.56 -26.25 -17.42
CA SER A 270 24.43 -27.21 -18.51
C SER A 270 23.43 -28.32 -18.19
N ALA A 271 22.85 -28.96 -19.21
CA ALA A 271 21.88 -30.04 -18.97
C ALA A 271 22.52 -31.21 -18.21
N ASP A 272 23.80 -31.50 -18.46
CA ASP A 272 24.54 -32.59 -17.83
C ASP A 272 24.87 -32.28 -16.36
N ASP A 273 25.36 -31.06 -16.07
CA ASP A 273 25.64 -30.62 -14.70
C ASP A 273 24.36 -30.52 -13.86
N ARG A 274 23.24 -30.10 -14.47
CA ARG A 274 21.93 -30.06 -13.82
C ARG A 274 21.46 -31.46 -13.44
N ASN A 275 21.60 -32.43 -14.33
CA ASN A 275 21.22 -33.81 -14.06
C ASN A 275 22.09 -34.41 -12.95
N ALA A 276 23.41 -34.16 -12.97
CA ALA A 276 24.31 -34.56 -11.89
C ALA A 276 23.93 -33.90 -10.55
N LEU A 277 23.60 -32.61 -10.57
CA LEU A 277 23.19 -31.86 -9.38
C LEU A 277 21.85 -32.36 -8.82
N LEU A 278 20.88 -32.69 -9.67
CA LEU A 278 19.61 -33.30 -9.25
C LEU A 278 19.81 -34.67 -8.58
N VAL A 279 20.78 -35.47 -9.05
CA VAL A 279 21.15 -36.73 -8.39
C VAL A 279 21.77 -36.47 -7.01
N ILE A 280 22.72 -35.53 -6.91
CA ILE A 280 23.35 -35.15 -5.63
C ILE A 280 22.31 -34.64 -4.65
N LEU A 281 21.39 -33.75 -5.08
CA LEU A 281 20.32 -33.23 -4.24
C LEU A 281 19.33 -34.34 -3.84
N GLY A 282 19.01 -35.27 -4.73
CA GLY A 282 18.23 -36.46 -4.41
C GLY A 282 18.88 -37.30 -3.32
N LEU A 283 20.20 -37.53 -3.41
CA LEU A 283 20.97 -38.26 -2.39
C LEU A 283 21.02 -37.53 -1.05
N LEU A 284 21.11 -36.20 -1.06
CA LEU A 284 21.06 -35.39 0.15
C LEU A 284 19.67 -35.43 0.81
N LEU A 285 18.59 -35.35 0.02
CA LEU A 285 17.22 -35.51 0.52
C LEU A 285 17.02 -36.89 1.15
N THR A 286 17.48 -37.96 0.49
CA THR A 286 17.33 -39.31 1.03
C THR A 286 18.19 -39.52 2.28
N ALA A 287 19.45 -39.06 2.29
CA ALA A 287 20.33 -39.19 3.45
C ALA A 287 19.79 -38.45 4.68
N THR A 288 19.29 -37.22 4.51
CA THR A 288 18.70 -36.44 5.60
C THR A 288 17.37 -37.01 6.10
N TYR A 289 16.54 -37.55 5.20
CA TYR A 289 15.32 -38.26 5.58
C TYR A 289 15.63 -39.56 6.36
N GLN A 290 16.63 -40.32 5.94
CA GLN A 290 17.03 -41.55 6.64
C GLN A 290 17.67 -41.27 8.00
N ALA A 291 18.51 -40.23 8.10
CA ALA A 291 19.08 -39.77 9.37
C ALA A 291 17.99 -39.35 10.36
N THR A 292 16.84 -38.88 9.85
CA THR A 292 15.68 -38.52 10.66
C THR A 292 14.94 -39.75 11.19
N LEU A 293 14.74 -40.78 10.36
CA LEU A 293 14.07 -42.02 10.78
C LEU A 293 14.93 -42.88 11.73
N SER A 294 16.25 -42.73 11.65
CA SER A 294 17.22 -43.46 12.47
C SER A 294 18.12 -42.48 13.24
N PRO A 295 17.59 -41.79 14.27
CA PRO A 295 18.40 -40.88 15.09
C PRO A 295 19.59 -41.63 15.72
N PRO A 296 20.71 -40.92 15.96
CA PRO A 296 21.79 -41.44 16.80
C PRO A 296 21.26 -41.94 18.14
N GLY A 297 21.65 -43.14 18.56
CA GLY A 297 21.11 -43.76 19.78
C GLY A 297 19.75 -44.46 19.61
N GLY A 298 19.11 -44.33 18.45
CA GLY A 298 17.89 -45.03 18.10
C GLY A 298 16.63 -44.45 18.74
N VAL A 299 15.55 -45.21 18.60
CA VAL A 299 14.25 -44.93 19.22
C VAL A 299 13.92 -46.00 20.24
N TRP A 300 13.11 -45.67 21.24
CA TRP A 300 12.64 -46.63 22.23
C TRP A 300 11.81 -47.74 21.58
N GLN A 301 12.32 -48.98 21.61
CA GLN A 301 11.70 -50.15 20.94
C GLN A 301 10.85 -51.04 21.85
N GLY A 302 10.70 -50.69 23.14
CA GLY A 302 9.97 -51.47 24.12
C GLY A 302 10.72 -52.75 24.49
N GLU A 303 11.36 -52.79 25.65
CA GLU A 303 11.93 -54.05 26.13
C GLU A 303 10.82 -54.98 26.63
N ASN A 304 10.75 -56.19 26.08
CA ASN A 304 10.08 -57.32 26.71
C ASN A 304 10.93 -57.82 27.89
N THR A 305 11.13 -57.01 28.93
CA THR A 305 11.68 -57.49 30.21
C THR A 305 10.53 -57.81 31.15
N SER A 306 10.38 -59.10 31.43
CA SER A 306 9.31 -59.66 32.25
C SER A 306 9.29 -59.08 33.67
N ARG A 307 8.16 -58.44 34.00
CA ARG A 307 7.54 -58.24 35.31
C ARG A 307 8.33 -57.44 36.37
N SER A 308 7.85 -56.23 36.62
CA SER A 308 7.13 -55.96 37.88
C SER A 308 6.02 -54.93 37.64
N LYS A 309 4.94 -55.03 38.42
CA LYS A 309 3.70 -54.24 38.28
C LYS A 309 3.97 -52.72 38.35
N GLY A 310 3.47 -51.97 37.37
CA GLY A 310 3.29 -50.51 37.45
C GLY A 310 3.63 -49.80 36.14
N SER A 311 2.59 -49.33 35.45
CA SER A 311 2.58 -48.45 34.25
C SER A 311 3.68 -48.68 33.20
N PHE A 312 3.33 -49.41 32.13
CA PHE A 312 3.94 -49.13 30.83
C PHE A 312 3.51 -47.70 30.44
N ASP A 313 4.46 -46.75 30.36
CA ASP A 313 4.21 -45.49 29.68
C ASP A 313 4.21 -45.75 28.18
N GLU A 314 3.05 -46.14 27.66
CA GLU A 314 2.77 -46.37 26.22
C GLU A 314 3.20 -45.16 25.36
N TRP A 315 3.27 -43.98 25.98
CA TRP A 315 3.70 -42.70 25.40
C TRP A 315 5.19 -42.57 25.04
N VAL A 316 6.04 -43.54 25.41
CA VAL A 316 7.51 -43.47 25.18
C VAL A 316 7.95 -44.26 23.94
N LEU A 317 7.13 -45.17 23.42
CA LEU A 317 7.47 -46.00 22.26
C LEU A 317 7.66 -45.16 20.98
N GLY A 318 8.75 -45.40 20.26
CA GLY A 318 9.08 -44.69 19.02
C GLY A 318 9.68 -43.29 19.20
N LYS A 319 9.83 -42.81 20.44
CA LYS A 319 10.53 -41.57 20.78
C LYS A 319 12.05 -41.77 20.73
N SER A 320 12.79 -40.73 20.38
CA SER A 320 14.26 -40.76 20.38
C SER A 320 14.80 -41.01 21.78
N VAL A 321 15.89 -41.79 21.85
CA VAL A 321 16.63 -42.04 23.10
C VAL A 321 17.53 -40.85 23.47
N MET A 322 17.79 -39.93 22.54
CA MET A 322 18.67 -38.77 22.73
C MET A 322 18.12 -37.80 23.79
N ASP A 323 19.03 -37.15 24.52
CA ASP A 323 18.69 -36.00 25.36
C ASP A 323 18.15 -34.83 24.51
N GLU A 324 17.33 -33.97 25.11
CA GLU A 324 16.71 -32.83 24.43
C GLU A 324 17.73 -31.93 23.71
N SER A 325 18.88 -31.68 24.35
CA SER A 325 19.91 -30.79 23.82
C SER A 325 20.64 -31.41 22.62
N GLU A 326 20.98 -32.69 22.70
CA GLU A 326 21.62 -33.43 21.62
C GLU A 326 20.67 -33.64 20.43
N PHE A 327 19.39 -33.88 20.72
CA PHE A 327 18.34 -33.99 19.72
C PHE A 327 18.21 -32.69 18.92
N LEU A 328 18.09 -31.54 19.58
CA LEU A 328 18.02 -30.24 18.90
C LEU A 328 19.30 -29.94 18.12
N LEU A 329 20.47 -30.24 18.68
CA LEU A 329 21.77 -30.02 18.02
C LEU A 329 21.92 -30.83 16.73
N PHE A 330 21.35 -32.03 16.67
CA PHE A 330 21.38 -32.89 15.49
C PHE A 330 20.29 -32.52 14.46
N TYR A 331 19.06 -32.27 14.91
CA TYR A 331 17.93 -32.07 14.01
C TYR A 331 17.86 -30.66 13.42
N ILE A 332 18.34 -29.61 14.11
CA ILE A 332 18.37 -28.25 13.55
C ILE A 332 19.22 -28.17 12.26
N PRO A 333 20.48 -28.67 12.22
CA PRO A 333 21.26 -28.73 10.98
C PRO A 333 20.66 -29.68 9.93
N THR A 334 20.12 -30.82 10.35
CA THR A 334 19.49 -31.80 9.44
C THR A 334 18.28 -31.20 8.71
N TYR A 335 17.45 -30.45 9.44
CA TYR A 335 16.31 -29.72 8.89
C TYR A 335 16.75 -28.62 7.92
N LEU A 336 17.82 -27.91 8.25
CA LEU A 336 18.41 -26.89 7.37
C LEU A 336 18.89 -27.49 6.04
N VAL A 337 19.62 -28.61 6.10
CA VAL A 337 20.10 -29.30 4.89
C VAL A 337 18.93 -29.82 4.06
N PHE A 338 17.93 -30.44 4.69
CA PHE A 338 16.74 -30.95 4.00
C PHE A 338 15.99 -29.82 3.26
N LEU A 339 15.68 -28.71 3.94
CA LEU A 339 14.97 -27.59 3.32
C LEU A 339 15.78 -26.93 2.20
N VAL A 340 17.06 -26.65 2.40
CA VAL A 340 17.90 -26.04 1.36
C VAL A 340 17.96 -26.95 0.13
N THR A 341 18.13 -28.25 0.34
CA THR A 341 18.18 -29.25 -0.75
C THR A 341 16.84 -29.33 -1.49
N LEU A 342 15.71 -29.31 -0.78
CA LEU A 342 14.36 -29.28 -1.34
C LEU A 342 14.14 -28.06 -2.24
N PHE A 343 14.48 -26.85 -1.76
CA PHE A 343 14.33 -25.62 -2.53
C PHE A 343 15.26 -25.55 -3.74
N LEU A 344 16.49 -26.05 -3.63
CA LEU A 344 17.41 -26.16 -4.78
C LEU A 344 16.87 -27.14 -5.82
N THR A 345 16.28 -28.26 -5.39
CA THR A 345 15.64 -29.23 -6.28
C THR A 345 14.48 -28.58 -7.03
N LEU A 346 13.58 -27.90 -6.32
CA LEU A 346 12.47 -27.14 -6.92
C LEU A 346 12.96 -26.06 -7.91
N ALA A 347 14.10 -25.43 -7.61
CA ALA A 347 14.68 -24.41 -8.48
C ALA A 347 15.17 -25.00 -9.82
N LEU A 348 15.85 -26.16 -9.80
CA LEU A 348 16.40 -26.85 -10.97
C LEU A 348 15.33 -27.55 -11.82
N LEU A 349 14.14 -27.83 -11.26
CA LEU A 349 13.02 -28.42 -12.01
C LEU A 349 12.34 -27.47 -13.01
N LYS A 350 12.74 -26.19 -13.04
CA LYS A 350 12.16 -25.14 -13.90
C LYS A 350 12.14 -25.51 -15.38
N THR A 351 13.17 -26.21 -15.86
CA THR A 351 13.41 -26.53 -17.28
C THR A 351 12.64 -27.75 -17.79
N PHE A 352 11.92 -28.47 -16.91
CA PHE A 352 11.09 -29.60 -17.31
C PHE A 352 9.72 -29.16 -17.86
N PRO A 353 9.08 -29.98 -18.70
CA PRO A 353 7.73 -29.73 -19.19
C PRO A 353 6.74 -29.46 -18.06
N HIS A 354 5.79 -28.56 -18.30
CA HIS A 354 4.89 -28.03 -17.28
C HIS A 354 4.15 -29.10 -16.47
N GLU A 355 3.62 -30.12 -17.14
CA GLU A 355 2.84 -31.20 -16.52
C GLU A 355 3.71 -32.08 -15.61
N PHE A 356 4.87 -32.50 -16.10
CA PHE A 356 5.83 -33.31 -15.35
C PHE A 356 6.39 -32.55 -14.14
N ARG A 357 6.71 -31.27 -14.32
CA ARG A 357 7.19 -30.38 -13.26
C ARG A 357 6.17 -30.27 -12.12
N THR A 358 4.89 -30.09 -12.46
CA THR A 358 3.82 -29.94 -11.47
C THR A 358 3.64 -31.22 -10.65
N ALA A 359 3.63 -32.38 -11.30
CA ALA A 359 3.57 -33.67 -10.61
C ALA A 359 4.74 -33.85 -9.63
N LEU A 360 5.96 -33.53 -10.07
CA LEU A 360 7.15 -33.67 -9.22
C LEU A 360 7.20 -32.67 -8.06
N GLN A 361 6.69 -31.45 -8.26
CA GLN A 361 6.52 -30.46 -7.19
C GLN A 361 5.54 -30.94 -6.11
N VAL A 362 4.42 -31.54 -6.52
CA VAL A 362 3.44 -32.12 -5.59
C VAL A 362 4.06 -33.25 -4.78
N LEU A 363 4.80 -34.15 -5.43
CA LEU A 363 5.50 -35.25 -4.76
C LEU A 363 6.55 -34.73 -3.74
N LEU A 364 7.32 -33.72 -4.11
CA LEU A 364 8.31 -33.09 -3.21
C LEU A 364 7.63 -32.37 -2.02
N ALA A 365 6.44 -31.79 -2.22
CA ALA A 365 5.67 -31.21 -1.13
C ALA A 365 5.19 -32.28 -0.13
N PHE A 366 4.66 -33.41 -0.64
CA PHE A 366 4.28 -34.55 0.21
C PHE A 366 5.48 -35.16 0.94
N LEU A 367 6.65 -35.21 0.30
CA LEU A 367 7.90 -35.64 0.94
C LEU A 367 8.28 -34.72 2.12
N ALA A 368 8.16 -33.40 1.94
CA ALA A 368 8.45 -32.43 3.00
C ALA A 368 7.47 -32.53 4.19
N VAL A 369 6.17 -32.74 3.92
CA VAL A 369 5.18 -33.00 4.97
C VAL A 369 5.50 -34.29 5.73
N SER A 370 5.84 -35.36 5.00
CA SER A 370 6.18 -36.64 5.61
C SER A 370 7.44 -36.55 6.48
N PHE A 371 8.41 -35.75 6.06
CA PHE A 371 9.62 -35.48 6.82
C PHE A 371 9.32 -34.74 8.14
N ASP A 372 8.50 -33.69 8.10
CA ASP A 372 8.11 -32.91 9.27
C ASP A 372 7.32 -33.74 10.30
N GLU A 373 6.36 -34.54 9.81
CA GLU A 373 5.58 -35.47 10.65
C GLU A 373 6.48 -36.55 11.29
N SER A 374 7.50 -37.04 10.57
CA SER A 374 8.42 -38.05 11.12
C SER A 374 9.23 -37.53 12.30
N ILE A 375 9.70 -36.27 12.25
CA ILE A 375 10.42 -35.63 13.37
C ILE A 375 9.47 -35.38 14.54
N SER A 376 8.23 -34.95 14.24
CA SER A 376 7.18 -34.71 15.23
C SER A 376 6.90 -35.95 16.08
N PHE A 377 6.89 -37.12 15.43
CA PHE A 377 6.67 -38.39 16.10
C PHE A 377 7.88 -38.80 16.96
N ILE A 378 9.10 -38.60 16.46
CA ILE A 378 10.35 -39.05 17.11
C ILE A 378 10.80 -38.11 18.25
N ALA A 379 10.39 -36.83 18.24
CA ALA A 379 10.83 -35.82 19.21
C ALA A 379 10.58 -36.26 20.66
N PRO A 380 11.60 -36.19 21.55
CA PRO A 380 11.54 -36.78 22.90
C PRO A 380 10.52 -36.06 23.80
N THR A 381 10.27 -34.76 23.59
CA THR A 381 9.32 -33.98 24.37
C THR A 381 8.51 -33.01 23.52
N HIS A 382 7.36 -32.57 24.03
CA HIS A 382 6.54 -31.54 23.37
C HIS A 382 7.29 -30.20 23.22
N LEU A 383 8.22 -29.89 24.13
CA LEU A 383 9.01 -28.66 24.09
C LEU A 383 10.02 -28.68 22.94
N THR A 384 10.75 -29.79 22.79
CA THR A 384 11.73 -29.96 21.69
C THR A 384 11.04 -29.94 20.33
N TYR A 385 9.88 -30.58 20.22
CA TYR A 385 9.00 -30.48 19.05
C TYR A 385 8.59 -29.03 18.75
N ALA A 386 8.09 -28.29 19.75
CA ALA A 386 7.66 -26.91 19.55
C ALA A 386 8.80 -25.99 19.10
N ILE A 387 10.02 -26.19 19.64
CA ILE A 387 11.21 -25.44 19.25
C ILE A 387 11.57 -25.74 17.78
N LEU A 388 11.55 -27.02 17.37
CA LEU A 388 11.82 -27.40 15.98
C LEU A 388 10.79 -26.85 15.01
N ASN A 389 9.50 -26.86 15.36
CA ASN A 389 8.43 -26.27 14.55
C ASN A 389 8.56 -24.77 14.34
N ILE A 390 8.97 -24.05 15.40
CA ILE A 390 9.21 -22.60 15.29
C ILE A 390 10.41 -22.35 14.37
N PHE A 391 11.49 -23.12 14.55
CA PHE A 391 12.69 -23.02 13.72
C PHE A 391 12.39 -23.36 12.25
N SER A 392 11.69 -24.45 12.00
CA SER A 392 11.31 -24.90 10.66
C SER A 392 10.38 -23.93 9.95
N GLY A 393 9.37 -23.43 10.64
CA GLY A 393 8.44 -22.43 10.11
C GLY A 393 9.15 -21.14 9.73
N ILE A 394 10.07 -20.64 10.57
CA ILE A 394 10.88 -19.46 10.25
C ILE A 394 11.76 -19.71 9.02
N LEU A 395 12.44 -20.86 8.97
CA LEU A 395 13.33 -21.22 7.88
C LEU A 395 12.58 -21.41 6.55
N PHE A 396 11.42 -22.06 6.59
CA PHE A 396 10.54 -22.23 5.43
C PHE A 396 10.03 -20.88 4.90
N LEU A 397 9.60 -19.97 5.77
CA LEU A 397 9.17 -18.63 5.38
C LEU A 397 10.31 -17.81 4.77
N LEU A 398 11.51 -17.89 5.35
CA LEU A 398 12.70 -17.24 4.79
C LEU A 398 13.02 -17.78 3.39
N MET A 399 13.06 -19.10 3.21
CA MET A 399 13.35 -19.73 1.92
C MET A 399 12.26 -19.46 0.86
N LEU A 400 10.98 -19.49 1.25
CA LEU A 400 9.86 -19.12 0.38
C LEU A 400 9.98 -17.65 -0.08
N SER A 401 10.31 -16.75 0.85
CA SER A 401 10.51 -15.33 0.52
C SER A 401 11.68 -15.13 -0.44
N MET A 402 12.77 -15.90 -0.28
CA MET A 402 13.94 -15.87 -1.16
C MET A 402 13.60 -16.39 -2.57
N CYS A 403 12.82 -17.46 -2.68
CA CYS A 403 12.32 -17.97 -3.96
C CYS A 403 11.41 -16.98 -4.69
N ILE A 404 10.52 -16.29 -3.96
CA ILE A 404 9.63 -15.26 -4.52
C ILE A 404 10.43 -14.04 -5.00
N VAL A 405 11.37 -13.54 -4.19
CA VAL A 405 12.22 -12.38 -4.50
C VAL A 405 13.12 -12.64 -5.71
N CYS A 406 13.61 -13.87 -5.89
CA CYS A 406 14.41 -14.24 -7.06
C CYS A 406 13.65 -14.25 -8.38
N ARG A 407 12.31 -14.42 -8.38
CA ARG A 407 11.56 -14.71 -9.63
C ARG A 407 10.52 -13.67 -10.01
N VAL A 408 10.19 -12.70 -9.14
CA VAL A 408 9.14 -11.71 -9.40
C VAL A 408 9.69 -10.28 -9.36
N SER A 409 9.77 -9.62 -10.52
CA SER A 409 10.20 -8.20 -10.60
C SER A 409 9.17 -7.19 -10.06
N LYS A 410 7.92 -7.64 -9.84
CA LYS A 410 6.84 -6.86 -9.24
C LYS A 410 6.05 -7.67 -8.21
N ILE A 411 6.42 -7.52 -6.95
CA ILE A 411 5.76 -8.16 -5.81
C ILE A 411 4.37 -7.54 -5.63
N SER A 412 3.30 -8.33 -5.80
CA SER A 412 1.97 -8.03 -5.26
C SER A 412 1.57 -9.06 -4.20
N VAL A 413 2.46 -9.30 -3.24
CA VAL A 413 2.15 -10.18 -2.11
C VAL A 413 1.24 -9.43 -1.14
N SER A 414 -0.02 -9.87 -1.04
CA SER A 414 -0.89 -9.55 0.08
C SER A 414 -0.90 -10.72 1.05
N ILE A 415 -0.08 -10.64 2.11
CA ILE A 415 -0.22 -11.51 3.27
C ILE A 415 -1.46 -11.04 4.03
N VAL A 416 -2.60 -11.67 3.80
CA VAL A 416 -3.82 -11.41 4.57
C VAL A 416 -3.77 -12.27 5.82
N GLY A 417 -2.92 -11.85 6.77
CA GLY A 417 -2.88 -12.35 8.14
C GLY A 417 -1.88 -13.47 8.41
N CYS A 418 -0.90 -13.19 9.27
CA CYS A 418 -0.32 -14.20 10.15
C CYS A 418 -1.05 -14.08 11.49
N TRP A 419 -1.79 -15.09 11.91
CA TRP A 419 -2.24 -15.19 13.30
C TRP A 419 -1.31 -16.16 14.01
N ILE A 420 -0.31 -15.60 14.69
CA ILE A 420 0.52 -16.33 15.64
C ILE A 420 -0.09 -16.02 17.01
N PHE A 421 -0.79 -16.97 17.61
CA PHE A 421 -1.04 -16.93 19.04
C PHE A 421 0.08 -17.74 19.73
N PRO A 422 0.85 -17.15 20.65
CA PRO A 422 1.59 -17.94 21.62
C PRO A 422 0.59 -18.42 22.68
N SER A 423 0.41 -19.72 22.85
CA SER A 423 -0.44 -20.24 23.94
C SER A 423 0.41 -20.60 25.16
N ILE A 424 0.26 -19.77 26.19
CA ILE A 424 0.49 -20.14 27.60
C ILE A 424 -0.71 -20.99 28.04
N LEU A 425 -0.50 -22.13 28.72
CA LEU A 425 -1.57 -22.99 29.26
C LEU A 425 -1.85 -22.65 30.74
N TYR A 426 -3.12 -22.48 31.10
CA TYR A 426 -3.61 -22.40 32.49
C TYR A 426 -4.13 -23.77 32.92
N TYR A 427 -3.65 -24.29 34.05
CA TYR A 427 -4.29 -25.40 34.75
C TYR A 427 -5.53 -24.85 35.48
N LEU A 428 -6.73 -25.34 35.17
CA LEU A 428 -7.86 -25.24 36.10
C LEU A 428 -8.09 -26.63 36.70
N GLY A 429 -7.90 -26.74 38.02
CA GLY A 429 -8.08 -28.00 38.73
C GLY A 429 -9.49 -28.56 38.56
N ASN A 430 -9.56 -29.79 38.05
CA ASN A 430 -10.52 -30.87 38.30
C ASN A 430 -10.61 -31.78 37.07
N GLY A 431 -9.72 -32.77 36.97
CA GLY A 431 -9.94 -34.03 36.24
C GLY A 431 -10.23 -34.00 34.73
N ILE A 432 -10.20 -32.84 34.06
CA ILE A 432 -10.42 -32.72 32.62
C ILE A 432 -9.09 -32.35 31.94
N SER A 433 -8.49 -33.31 31.23
CA SER A 433 -7.41 -33.02 30.29
C SER A 433 -8.03 -32.56 28.98
N MET A 434 -8.04 -31.24 28.73
CA MET A 434 -8.27 -30.72 27.38
C MET A 434 -6.94 -30.72 26.63
N GLY A 435 -6.73 -31.71 25.76
CA GLY A 435 -5.64 -31.67 24.79
C GLY A 435 -5.94 -30.62 23.73
N VAL A 436 -5.14 -29.54 23.67
CA VAL A 436 -5.23 -28.52 22.62
C VAL A 436 -4.05 -28.71 21.67
N ALA A 437 -4.33 -28.98 20.38
CA ALA A 437 -3.34 -29.04 19.32
C ALA A 437 -3.40 -27.80 18.42
N GLN A 438 -2.22 -27.36 17.98
CA GLN A 438 -1.92 -26.16 17.20
C GLN A 438 -2.37 -26.30 15.72
N GLY A 439 -2.56 -25.19 15.01
CA GLY A 439 -2.75 -25.19 13.56
C GLY A 439 -2.26 -23.88 12.91
N LEU A 440 -1.51 -24.01 11.81
CA LEU A 440 -1.04 -22.91 10.97
C LEU A 440 -1.99 -22.74 9.78
N LEU A 441 -2.64 -21.58 9.65
CA LEU A 441 -3.35 -21.20 8.43
C LEU A 441 -2.48 -20.24 7.62
N LEU A 442 -1.84 -20.76 6.57
CA LEU A 442 -1.17 -19.94 5.56
C LEU A 442 -2.11 -19.80 4.35
N PHE A 443 -2.52 -18.57 4.05
CA PHE A 443 -3.25 -18.23 2.82
C PHE A 443 -2.34 -17.44 1.85
N PRO A 444 -1.43 -18.11 1.12
CA PRO A 444 -0.73 -17.44 0.03
C PRO A 444 -1.68 -17.30 -1.17
N ILE A 445 -2.33 -16.14 -1.30
CA ILE A 445 -3.01 -15.80 -2.56
C ILE A 445 -1.93 -15.24 -3.50
N LEU A 446 -1.38 -16.13 -4.32
CA LEU A 446 -0.52 -15.76 -5.43
C LEU A 446 -1.43 -15.49 -6.63
N TYR A 447 -1.58 -14.22 -7.00
CA TYR A 447 -2.03 -13.87 -8.34
C TYR A 447 -0.78 -13.71 -9.20
N ASP A 448 -0.63 -14.62 -10.15
CA ASP A 448 0.51 -14.67 -11.05
C ASP A 448 0.01 -14.66 -12.50
N GLU A 449 0.58 -13.80 -13.34
CA GLU A 449 0.33 -13.88 -14.79
C GLU A 449 0.99 -15.13 -15.41
N PHE A 450 1.98 -15.73 -14.72
CA PHE A 450 2.72 -16.91 -15.16
C PHE A 450 1.95 -18.22 -14.95
N TRP A 451 1.01 -18.30 -13.98
CA TRP A 451 0.04 -19.39 -13.88
C TRP A 451 -1.31 -18.86 -14.31
N LYS A 452 -1.66 -18.98 -15.60
CA LYS A 452 -2.99 -18.59 -16.13
C LYS A 452 -4.12 -19.24 -15.31
N GLY A 453 -4.60 -18.53 -14.29
CA GLY A 453 -5.78 -18.89 -13.50
C GLY A 453 -5.58 -19.89 -12.35
N THR A 454 -4.35 -20.30 -11.99
CA THR A 454 -4.19 -21.29 -10.90
C THR A 454 -4.09 -20.61 -9.54
N ILE A 455 -5.20 -20.63 -8.79
CA ILE A 455 -5.19 -20.31 -7.36
C ILE A 455 -4.67 -21.55 -6.62
N LEU A 456 -3.42 -21.51 -6.16
CA LEU A 456 -2.91 -22.58 -5.29
C LEU A 456 -3.46 -22.36 -3.87
N VAL A 457 -4.54 -23.08 -3.54
CA VAL A 457 -5.07 -23.16 -2.18
C VAL A 457 -4.45 -24.39 -1.52
N VAL A 458 -3.45 -24.22 -0.66
CA VAL A 458 -2.98 -25.31 0.20
C VAL A 458 -3.85 -25.29 1.45
N CYS A 459 -4.82 -26.19 1.52
CA CYS A 459 -5.58 -26.45 2.74
C CYS A 459 -4.86 -27.51 3.57
N TYR A 460 -4.60 -27.19 4.84
CA TYR A 460 -4.32 -28.18 5.87
C TYR A 460 -5.52 -28.20 6.84
N CYS A 461 -6.06 -29.39 7.10
CA CYS A 461 -7.12 -29.61 8.09
C CYS A 461 -6.60 -30.61 9.13
N LEU A 462 -6.76 -30.30 10.42
CA LEU A 462 -6.48 -31.24 11.50
C LEU A 462 -7.78 -31.59 12.27
N PHE A 463 -7.88 -32.85 12.67
CA PHE A 463 -9.00 -33.46 13.38
C PHE A 463 -8.93 -33.23 14.90
N ALA A 464 -10.07 -33.30 15.57
CA ALA A 464 -10.16 -33.34 17.03
C ALA A 464 -10.61 -34.74 17.49
N SER A 465 -9.92 -35.31 18.48
CA SER A 465 -10.52 -36.32 19.36
C SER A 465 -10.74 -35.71 20.74
N VAL A 466 -11.90 -35.98 21.31
CA VAL A 466 -12.23 -35.65 22.70
C VAL A 466 -12.39 -37.00 23.38
N ASP A 467 -11.37 -37.44 24.12
CA ASP A 467 -11.53 -38.60 24.98
C ASP A 467 -12.15 -38.14 26.30
N VAL A 468 -13.46 -38.31 26.42
CA VAL A 468 -14.17 -38.20 27.69
C VAL A 468 -14.05 -39.53 28.39
N PHE A 469 -13.23 -39.64 29.44
CA PHE A 469 -13.26 -40.79 30.33
C PHE A 469 -14.50 -40.70 31.24
N ASP A 470 -15.64 -41.11 30.72
CA ASP A 470 -16.73 -41.61 31.56
C ASP A 470 -17.37 -42.84 30.89
N ASN A 471 -17.21 -43.99 31.54
CA ASN A 471 -17.87 -45.27 31.26
C ASN A 471 -18.03 -45.67 29.78
N GLY A 472 -16.93 -46.08 29.14
CA GLY A 472 -16.93 -47.19 28.18
C GLY A 472 -17.53 -46.98 26.79
N ILE A 473 -17.90 -45.76 26.37
CA ILE A 473 -18.33 -45.50 24.99
C ILE A 473 -17.68 -44.23 24.45
N ASN A 474 -16.78 -44.40 23.48
CA ASN A 474 -16.11 -43.30 22.77
C ASN A 474 -17.10 -42.63 21.80
N PHE A 475 -17.53 -41.40 22.09
CA PHE A 475 -18.32 -40.57 21.16
C PHE A 475 -17.46 -39.44 20.58
N MET A 476 -17.05 -39.61 19.32
CA MET A 476 -16.29 -38.63 18.55
C MET A 476 -17.24 -37.60 17.91
N TYR A 477 -17.32 -36.38 18.44
CA TYR A 477 -18.15 -35.30 17.87
C TYR A 477 -17.43 -34.57 16.73
N PHE A 478 -17.95 -34.66 15.50
CA PHE A 478 -17.50 -33.87 14.35
C PHE A 478 -18.15 -32.48 14.34
N ALA A 479 -17.44 -31.43 14.73
CA ALA A 479 -17.90 -30.05 14.63
C ALA A 479 -17.39 -29.37 13.33
N ALA A 480 -18.06 -29.64 12.21
CA ALA A 480 -17.76 -29.05 10.90
C ALA A 480 -18.79 -27.98 10.49
N PHE A 481 -18.92 -26.87 11.22
CA PHE A 481 -19.77 -25.75 10.78
C PHE A 481 -19.25 -24.40 11.27
N ILE A 482 -18.49 -23.71 10.40
CA ILE A 482 -18.31 -22.23 10.29
C ILE A 482 -17.36 -21.92 9.11
N GLY A 483 -16.51 -22.88 8.71
CA GLY A 483 -15.66 -22.77 7.52
C GLY A 483 -16.43 -22.65 6.19
N CYS A 484 -17.54 -23.39 6.01
CA CYS A 484 -18.27 -23.41 4.74
C CYS A 484 -19.00 -22.10 4.39
N TRP A 485 -19.45 -21.30 5.37
CA TRP A 485 -20.15 -20.04 5.08
C TRP A 485 -19.18 -18.97 4.53
N LEU A 486 -18.00 -18.88 5.14
CA LEU A 486 -16.93 -17.99 4.66
C LEU A 486 -16.42 -18.47 3.29
N PHE A 487 -16.26 -19.78 3.09
CA PHE A 487 -15.85 -20.40 1.82
C PHE A 487 -16.83 -20.11 0.67
N LEU A 488 -18.14 -20.23 0.90
CA LEU A 488 -19.18 -19.93 -0.09
C LEU A 488 -19.29 -18.42 -0.39
N SER A 489 -19.04 -17.56 0.61
CA SER A 489 -19.09 -16.10 0.44
C SER A 489 -17.89 -15.55 -0.34
N LEU A 490 -16.69 -16.08 -0.09
CA LEU A 490 -15.46 -15.75 -0.83
C LEU A 490 -15.51 -16.35 -2.23
N GLY A 491 -16.01 -17.57 -2.38
CA GLY A 491 -16.28 -18.19 -3.68
C GLY A 491 -17.24 -17.35 -4.55
N ARG A 492 -18.34 -16.84 -3.97
CA ARG A 492 -19.26 -15.93 -4.67
C ARG A 492 -18.62 -14.59 -5.05
N LEU A 493 -17.78 -14.02 -4.19
CA LEU A 493 -17.10 -12.75 -4.47
C LEU A 493 -16.06 -12.90 -5.59
N CYS A 494 -15.34 -14.02 -5.62
CA CYS A 494 -14.39 -14.36 -6.67
C CYS A 494 -15.10 -14.67 -8.00
N ILE A 495 -16.20 -15.42 -7.98
CA ILE A 495 -17.00 -15.72 -9.19
C ILE A 495 -17.62 -14.43 -9.78
N MET A 496 -18.14 -13.52 -8.94
CA MET A 496 -18.66 -12.22 -9.42
C MET A 496 -17.59 -11.31 -10.04
N ARG A 497 -16.38 -11.31 -9.48
CA ARG A 497 -15.28 -10.52 -10.07
C ARG A 497 -14.74 -11.14 -11.36
N CYS A 498 -14.74 -12.47 -11.48
CA CYS A 498 -14.38 -13.17 -12.71
C CYS A 498 -15.43 -12.97 -13.81
N THR A 499 -16.74 -13.01 -13.50
CA THR A 499 -17.80 -12.79 -14.50
C THR A 499 -17.90 -11.32 -14.96
N GLN A 500 -17.59 -10.34 -14.10
CA GLN A 500 -17.47 -8.94 -14.51
C GLN A 500 -16.27 -8.68 -15.44
N PHE A 501 -15.17 -9.44 -15.30
CA PHE A 501 -13.98 -9.29 -16.14
C PHE A 501 -14.13 -9.99 -17.50
N CYS A 502 -14.87 -11.10 -17.57
CA CYS A 502 -15.16 -11.81 -18.83
C CYS A 502 -16.18 -11.06 -19.71
N ASN A 503 -17.12 -10.30 -19.13
CA ASN A 503 -18.14 -9.58 -19.90
C ASN A 503 -17.67 -8.22 -20.46
N THR A 504 -16.43 -7.80 -20.20
CA THR A 504 -15.84 -6.57 -20.76
C THR A 504 -14.91 -6.81 -21.94
N HIS A 505 -14.73 -8.06 -22.37
CA HIS A 505 -13.87 -8.44 -23.50
C HIS A 505 -14.52 -9.45 -24.45
N LEU A 506 -15.81 -9.29 -24.72
CA LEU A 506 -16.50 -9.90 -25.86
C LEU A 506 -17.16 -8.82 -26.71
#